data_AF-A0A661MAK6-F1
#
_entry.id   AF-A0A661MAK6-F1
#
_cell.length_a   1.000
_cell.length_b   1.000
_cell.length_c   1.000
_cell.angle_alpha   90.00
_cell.angle_beta   90.00
_cell.angle_gamma   90.00
#
_symmetry.space_group_name_H-M   'P 1'
#
loop_
_entity.id
_entity.type
_entity.pdbx_description
1 polymer ?
#
loop_
_entity_poly.entity_id
_entity_poly.type
_entity_poly.pdbx_seq_one_letter_code
_entity_poly.pdbx_strand_id
1 'polypeptide(L)'
;MAQAARIQAKAAASKTMRNIQRGYTPDERARGVYGENVRLGIARSRLLTESYKMTEGEPMVLRRAKALDHILRHMPVYIEDQQWIVGNYAESPHHLVHFIEQNWRSVQRVIQPGAPGETLADDAARREFDELCAYWDGRSLRDILSRSMTEDMRRYFRYEGTILWSLLSEGFVPNYEKLFRMGLRGIIREAEEKLRAVEDHVPIDYFEQKNFLHAVIITLEAAVAFSGRFAAKARQMARAEKDPVRRGQLESIAEACERVPAEPPRTLHEAIQFFWLIHVITHQIEFIAIGIGARLDVLFNPFYEADLKAGRITREGALELLEDLWVNFEGCSQMYSPTMSGVYGGGHLLQSLVIGG
;
A
#
# COMPACT_ATOMS: atom_id res chain seq x y z
N MET A 1 19.95 24.28 -18.68
CA MET A 1 19.28 23.62 -19.82
C MET A 1 19.43 22.09 -19.85
N ALA A 2 20.53 21.50 -19.34
CA ALA A 2 20.68 20.04 -19.26
C ALA A 2 19.78 19.33 -18.23
N GLN A 3 19.25 20.06 -17.23
CA GLN A 3 18.53 19.47 -16.09
C GLN A 3 17.00 19.50 -16.23
N ALA A 4 16.44 20.46 -16.97
CA ALA A 4 15.02 20.43 -17.38
C ALA A 4 14.71 19.22 -18.29
N ALA A 5 15.75 18.66 -18.96
CA ALA A 5 15.66 17.43 -19.73
C ALA A 5 15.68 16.15 -18.87
N ARG A 6 16.17 16.18 -17.62
CA ARG A 6 16.14 15.01 -16.71
C ARG A 6 14.73 14.74 -16.18
N ILE A 7 13.94 15.78 -15.95
CA ILE A 7 12.57 15.67 -15.39
C ILE A 7 11.58 15.05 -16.40
N GLN A 8 11.82 15.19 -17.72
CA GLN A 8 10.97 14.55 -18.73
C GLN A 8 11.01 13.01 -18.72
N ALA A 9 11.90 12.38 -17.94
CA ALA A 9 12.09 10.92 -17.94
C ALA A 9 11.44 10.17 -16.76
N LYS A 10 11.01 10.84 -15.68
CA LYS A 10 10.27 10.18 -14.59
C LYS A 10 8.77 10.15 -14.90
N ALA A 11 8.39 9.28 -15.82
CA ALA A 11 6.98 9.02 -16.11
C ALA A 11 6.44 7.94 -15.16
N ALA A 12 5.59 8.31 -14.21
CA ALA A 12 4.80 7.33 -13.46
C ALA A 12 3.94 6.52 -14.44
N ALA A 13 3.85 5.21 -14.23
CA ALA A 13 2.89 4.38 -14.95
C ALA A 13 1.46 4.82 -14.59
N SER A 14 0.84 5.62 -15.47
CA SER A 14 -0.55 6.06 -15.27
C SER A 14 -1.48 4.84 -15.28
N LYS A 15 -2.16 4.66 -14.15
CA LYS A 15 -3.19 3.62 -13.92
C LYS A 15 -4.57 4.24 -13.77
N THR A 16 -4.78 5.42 -14.38
CA THR A 16 -6.03 6.16 -14.33
C THR A 16 -7.13 5.40 -15.07
N MET A 17 -8.31 5.33 -14.47
CA MET A 17 -9.50 4.73 -15.09
C MET A 17 -10.36 5.78 -15.79
N ARG A 18 -10.83 5.45 -17.00
CA ARG A 18 -11.82 6.27 -17.70
C ARG A 18 -13.21 5.92 -17.22
N ASN A 19 -14.01 6.94 -16.90
CA ASN A 19 -15.41 6.72 -16.61
C ASN A 19 -16.16 6.37 -17.91
N ILE A 20 -16.82 5.21 -17.92
CA ILE A 20 -17.62 4.72 -19.05
C ILE A 20 -19.08 4.42 -18.65
N GLN A 21 -19.53 4.90 -17.48
CA GLN A 21 -20.88 4.69 -16.97
C GLN A 21 -21.38 5.92 -16.21
N ARG A 22 -22.63 6.32 -16.45
CA ARG A 22 -23.36 7.25 -15.59
C ARG A 22 -24.39 6.47 -14.79
N GLY A 23 -24.07 6.16 -13.53
CA GLY A 23 -24.88 5.28 -12.70
C GLY A 23 -24.92 3.85 -13.27
N TYR A 24 -26.11 3.40 -13.70
CA TYR A 24 -26.28 2.09 -14.37
C TYR A 24 -26.27 2.18 -15.90
N THR A 25 -26.22 3.39 -16.47
CA THR A 25 -26.30 3.60 -17.91
C THR A 25 -24.88 3.57 -18.53
N PRO A 26 -24.64 2.73 -19.55
CA PRO A 26 -23.38 2.74 -20.31
C PRO A 26 -23.15 4.09 -21.02
N ASP A 27 -21.94 4.62 -20.93
CA ASP A 27 -21.49 5.85 -21.61
C ASP A 27 -20.12 5.56 -22.26
N GLU A 28 -19.94 5.79 -23.56
CA GLU A 28 -18.65 5.62 -24.29
C GLU A 28 -17.86 4.30 -24.07
N ARG A 29 -18.52 3.13 -23.91
CA ARG A 29 -17.86 1.81 -23.68
C ARG A 29 -16.71 1.47 -24.65
N ALA A 30 -16.76 1.96 -25.89
CA ALA A 30 -15.77 1.66 -26.93
C ALA A 30 -14.36 2.20 -26.64
N ARG A 31 -14.21 3.15 -25.70
CA ARG A 31 -12.90 3.74 -25.34
C ARG A 31 -12.05 2.90 -24.38
N GLY A 32 -12.63 1.84 -23.81
CA GLY A 32 -12.00 1.04 -22.75
C GLY A 32 -11.86 1.80 -21.41
N VAL A 33 -11.85 1.06 -20.30
CA VAL A 33 -11.77 1.63 -18.94
C VAL A 33 -10.33 1.86 -18.50
N TYR A 34 -9.44 0.93 -18.86
CA TYR A 34 -8.06 0.88 -18.38
C TYR A 34 -7.08 1.14 -19.53
N GLY A 35 -5.89 1.64 -19.20
CA GLY A 35 -4.81 1.79 -20.17
C GLY A 35 -4.31 0.43 -20.69
N GLU A 36 -3.81 0.39 -21.92
CA GLU A 36 -3.44 -0.86 -22.62
C GLU A 36 -2.38 -1.70 -21.90
N ASN A 37 -1.52 -1.07 -21.10
CA ASN A 37 -0.45 -1.73 -20.34
C ASN A 37 -0.86 -2.10 -18.91
N VAL A 38 -2.05 -1.70 -18.45
CA VAL A 38 -2.50 -1.94 -17.08
C VAL A 38 -3.00 -3.37 -16.93
N ARG A 39 -2.61 -4.05 -15.86
CA ARG A 39 -3.01 -5.43 -15.56
C ARG A 39 -3.54 -5.55 -14.12
N LEU A 40 -4.30 -6.62 -13.86
CA LEU A 40 -4.76 -6.96 -12.52
C LEU A 40 -3.59 -7.53 -11.70
N GLY A 41 -3.30 -6.93 -10.55
CA GLY A 41 -2.33 -7.44 -9.59
C GLY A 41 -2.88 -8.65 -8.83
N ILE A 42 -2.26 -9.81 -9.02
CA ILE A 42 -2.65 -11.09 -8.39
C ILE A 42 -1.71 -11.43 -7.23
N ALA A 43 -0.48 -10.92 -7.22
CA ALA A 43 0.53 -11.30 -6.23
C ALA A 43 0.07 -11.10 -4.78
N ARG A 44 -0.52 -9.94 -4.46
CA ARG A 44 -1.07 -9.68 -3.12
C ARG A 44 -2.17 -10.69 -2.75
N SER A 45 -3.13 -10.90 -3.64
CA SER A 45 -4.26 -11.81 -3.43
C SER A 45 -3.79 -13.25 -3.20
N ARG A 46 -2.78 -13.69 -3.96
CA ARG A 46 -2.16 -15.00 -3.80
C ARG A 46 -1.52 -15.17 -2.43
N LEU A 47 -0.62 -14.25 -2.05
CA LEU A 47 0.09 -14.28 -0.77
C LEU A 47 -0.89 -14.19 0.42
N LEU A 48 -1.89 -13.32 0.33
CA LEU A 48 -2.94 -13.24 1.35
C LEU A 48 -3.65 -14.59 1.52
N THR A 49 -4.03 -15.22 0.41
CA THR A 49 -4.75 -16.51 0.40
C THR A 49 -3.88 -17.64 0.96
N GLU A 50 -2.60 -17.69 0.60
CA GLU A 50 -1.63 -18.65 1.16
C GLU A 50 -1.55 -18.52 2.69
N SER A 51 -1.35 -17.31 3.21
CA SER A 51 -1.30 -17.10 4.65
C SER A 51 -2.61 -17.45 5.35
N TYR A 52 -3.75 -17.13 4.74
CA TYR A 52 -5.05 -17.47 5.30
C TYR A 52 -5.28 -18.98 5.38
N LYS A 53 -4.83 -19.76 4.38
CA LYS A 53 -4.84 -21.22 4.40
C LYS A 53 -3.93 -21.80 5.48
N MET A 54 -2.74 -21.23 5.68
CA MET A 54 -1.78 -21.70 6.70
C MET A 54 -2.22 -21.40 8.14
N THR A 55 -3.12 -20.44 8.34
CA THR A 55 -3.51 -19.93 9.67
C THR A 55 -4.97 -20.23 10.03
N GLU A 56 -5.59 -21.21 9.38
CA GLU A 56 -6.96 -21.61 9.71
C GLU A 56 -7.05 -22.13 11.15
N GLY A 57 -8.09 -21.69 11.87
CA GLY A 57 -8.28 -21.99 13.30
C GLY A 57 -7.63 -21.00 14.25
N GLU A 58 -6.76 -20.11 13.78
CA GLU A 58 -6.18 -19.06 14.63
C GLU A 58 -7.13 -17.85 14.85
N PRO A 59 -6.95 -17.08 15.94
CA PRO A 59 -7.64 -15.81 16.14
C PRO A 59 -7.45 -14.84 14.96
N MET A 60 -8.54 -14.20 14.51
CA MET A 60 -8.53 -13.37 13.29
C MET A 60 -7.47 -12.26 13.31
N VAL A 61 -7.21 -11.66 14.48
CA VAL A 61 -6.18 -10.62 14.65
C VAL A 61 -4.77 -11.14 14.32
N LEU A 62 -4.45 -12.38 14.70
CA LEU A 62 -3.19 -13.02 14.36
C LEU A 62 -3.13 -13.43 12.89
N ARG A 63 -4.26 -13.92 12.35
CA ARG A 63 -4.36 -14.25 10.91
C ARG A 63 -4.07 -13.04 10.03
N ARG A 64 -4.64 -11.86 10.37
CA ARG A 64 -4.34 -10.60 9.68
C ARG A 64 -2.88 -10.20 9.80
N ALA A 65 -2.31 -10.26 11.00
CA ALA A 65 -0.91 -9.92 11.21
C ALA A 65 0.05 -10.82 10.41
N LYS A 66 -0.16 -12.13 10.46
CA LYS A 66 0.61 -13.11 9.70
C LYS A 66 0.42 -12.96 8.19
N ALA A 67 -0.77 -12.59 7.76
CA ALA A 67 -1.03 -12.32 6.35
C ALA A 67 -0.26 -11.09 5.84
N LEU A 68 -0.25 -9.99 6.60
CA LEU A 68 0.57 -8.83 6.25
C LEU A 68 2.07 -9.18 6.26
N ASP A 69 2.53 -9.94 7.26
CA ASP A 69 3.91 -10.42 7.32
C ASP A 69 4.29 -11.26 6.09
N HIS A 70 3.44 -12.22 5.70
CA HIS A 70 3.65 -13.05 4.53
C HIS A 70 3.66 -12.21 3.23
N ILE A 71 2.76 -11.23 3.09
CA ILE A 71 2.74 -10.32 1.93
C ILE A 71 4.04 -9.53 1.86
N LEU A 72 4.42 -8.83 2.94
CA LEU A 72 5.58 -7.93 2.94
C LEU A 72 6.91 -8.68 2.77
N ARG A 73 7.01 -9.93 3.22
CA ARG A 73 8.22 -10.74 3.03
C ARG A 73 8.36 -11.33 1.63
N HIS A 74 7.26 -11.56 0.92
CA HIS A 74 7.28 -12.33 -0.33
C HIS A 74 6.85 -11.55 -1.57
N MET A 75 6.13 -10.43 -1.43
CA MET A 75 5.71 -9.66 -2.60
C MET A 75 6.93 -9.19 -3.41
N PRO A 76 6.90 -9.19 -4.75
CA PRO A 76 8.04 -8.68 -5.53
C PRO A 76 8.41 -7.25 -5.12
N VAL A 77 9.71 -6.99 -4.98
CA VAL A 77 10.22 -5.63 -4.74
C VAL A 77 11.07 -5.18 -5.92
N TYR A 78 10.87 -3.93 -6.34
CA TYR A 78 11.60 -3.33 -7.44
C TYR A 78 11.97 -1.88 -7.10
N ILE A 79 12.99 -1.38 -7.79
CA ILE A 79 13.42 0.02 -7.73
C ILE A 79 13.46 0.49 -9.18
N GLU A 80 12.66 1.50 -9.51
CA GLU A 80 12.58 2.05 -10.86
C GLU A 80 13.81 2.90 -11.19
N ASP A 81 14.00 3.17 -12.48
CA ASP A 81 15.09 4.02 -12.93
C ASP A 81 14.95 5.41 -12.32
N GLN A 82 16.07 5.95 -11.81
CA GLN A 82 16.15 7.27 -11.17
C GLN A 82 15.31 7.46 -9.88
N GLN A 83 14.60 6.43 -9.40
CA GLN A 83 13.84 6.50 -8.15
C GLN A 83 14.77 6.76 -6.96
N TRP A 84 14.30 7.56 -6.01
CA TRP A 84 14.97 7.90 -4.74
C TRP A 84 14.22 7.33 -3.53
N ILE A 85 12.91 7.51 -3.48
CA ILE A 85 12.04 7.02 -2.42
C ILE A 85 11.44 5.70 -2.89
N VAL A 86 11.74 4.61 -2.20
CA VAL A 86 11.39 3.25 -2.64
C VAL A 86 10.30 2.61 -1.77
N GLY A 87 9.49 1.74 -2.36
CA GLY A 87 8.38 1.09 -1.67
C GLY A 87 7.21 0.87 -2.62
N ASN A 88 7.13 -0.29 -3.25
CA ASN A 88 6.05 -0.63 -4.18
C ASN A 88 4.89 -1.36 -3.47
N TYR A 89 3.67 -1.17 -3.98
CA TYR A 89 2.46 -1.81 -3.44
C TYR A 89 1.95 -2.99 -4.29
N ALA A 90 2.45 -3.13 -5.52
CA ALA A 90 2.05 -4.15 -6.50
C ALA A 90 3.28 -4.88 -7.07
N GLU A 91 3.09 -5.96 -7.82
CA GLU A 91 4.19 -6.72 -8.45
C GLU A 91 4.92 -5.95 -9.56
N SER A 92 4.30 -4.93 -10.15
CA SER A 92 4.97 -4.00 -11.07
C SER A 92 4.25 -2.65 -11.12
N PRO A 93 4.87 -1.60 -11.69
CA PRO A 93 4.26 -0.28 -11.83
C PRO A 93 2.93 -0.29 -12.58
N HIS A 94 2.70 -1.28 -13.45
CA HIS A 94 1.53 -1.39 -14.30
C HIS A 94 0.39 -2.26 -13.72
N HIS A 95 0.52 -2.74 -12.48
CA HIS A 95 -0.50 -3.57 -11.85
C HIS A 95 -1.42 -2.75 -10.93
N LEU A 96 -2.72 -3.04 -11.01
CA LEU A 96 -3.75 -2.53 -10.12
C LEU A 96 -4.05 -3.57 -9.04
N VAL A 97 -3.91 -3.17 -7.78
CA VAL A 97 -4.19 -4.05 -6.64
C VAL A 97 -5.69 -4.06 -6.32
N HIS A 98 -6.15 -5.22 -5.88
CA HIS A 98 -7.46 -5.43 -5.31
C HIS A 98 -7.37 -6.20 -3.99
N PHE A 99 -8.38 -6.01 -3.14
CA PHE A 99 -8.48 -6.62 -1.83
C PHE A 99 -9.51 -7.75 -1.90
N ILE A 100 -9.02 -8.93 -2.30
CA ILE A 100 -9.83 -10.14 -2.52
C ILE A 100 -10.65 -10.52 -1.28
N GLU A 101 -10.13 -10.25 -0.08
CA GLU A 101 -10.81 -10.48 1.19
C GLU A 101 -12.02 -9.57 1.41
N GLN A 102 -12.09 -8.43 0.71
CA GLN A 102 -13.19 -7.47 0.85
C GLN A 102 -14.32 -7.79 -0.12
N ASN A 103 -14.05 -7.79 -1.43
CA ASN A 103 -15.09 -7.96 -2.46
C ASN A 103 -14.53 -8.48 -3.80
N TRP A 104 -14.04 -9.71 -3.83
CA TRP A 104 -13.52 -10.36 -5.04
C TRP A 104 -14.53 -10.44 -6.20
N ARG A 105 -15.82 -10.58 -5.88
CA ARG A 105 -16.92 -10.73 -6.87
C ARG A 105 -17.09 -9.52 -7.80
N SER A 106 -16.67 -8.32 -7.38
CA SER A 106 -16.71 -7.15 -8.27
C SER A 106 -15.65 -7.28 -9.35
N VAL A 107 -14.41 -7.57 -8.96
CA VAL A 107 -13.28 -7.76 -9.87
C VAL A 107 -13.47 -8.95 -10.78
N GLN A 108 -13.94 -10.08 -10.25
CA GLN A 108 -14.17 -11.28 -11.05
C GLN A 108 -15.09 -11.01 -12.25
N ARG A 109 -16.15 -10.21 -12.07
CA ARG A 109 -17.07 -9.83 -13.16
C ARG A 109 -16.47 -8.85 -14.16
N VAL A 110 -15.53 -8.02 -13.74
CA VAL A 110 -14.91 -6.97 -14.58
C VAL A 110 -13.90 -7.55 -15.57
N ILE A 111 -13.24 -8.64 -15.18
CA ILE A 111 -12.19 -9.29 -15.97
C ILE A 111 -12.70 -10.39 -16.91
N GLN A 112 -14.00 -10.73 -16.86
CA GLN A 112 -14.59 -11.74 -17.74
C GLN A 112 -14.61 -11.28 -19.21
N PRO A 113 -14.59 -12.22 -20.18
CA PRO A 113 -14.73 -11.89 -21.59
C PRO A 113 -15.96 -11.03 -21.87
N GLY A 114 -15.79 -9.95 -22.64
CA GLY A 114 -16.84 -8.99 -22.97
C GLY A 114 -17.18 -7.98 -21.85
N ALA A 115 -16.51 -8.05 -20.70
CA ALA A 115 -16.63 -7.06 -19.64
C ALA A 115 -15.62 -5.91 -19.82
N PRO A 116 -15.85 -4.73 -19.19
CA PRO A 116 -15.05 -3.54 -19.46
C PRO A 116 -13.57 -3.60 -19.09
N GLY A 117 -13.15 -4.59 -18.29
CA GLY A 117 -11.77 -4.80 -17.88
C GLY A 117 -11.22 -6.16 -18.33
N GLU A 118 -11.74 -6.76 -19.41
CA GLU A 118 -11.25 -8.05 -19.90
C GLU A 118 -9.75 -8.06 -20.20
N THR A 119 -9.19 -6.90 -20.58
CA THR A 119 -7.76 -6.73 -20.90
C THR A 119 -6.86 -6.66 -19.67
N LEU A 120 -7.43 -6.57 -18.47
CA LEU A 120 -6.67 -6.57 -17.22
C LEU A 120 -6.06 -7.93 -16.90
N ALA A 121 -6.66 -9.01 -17.41
CA ALA A 121 -6.23 -10.37 -17.16
C ALA A 121 -6.18 -11.14 -18.48
N ASP A 122 -5.12 -11.91 -18.69
CA ASP A 122 -5.13 -12.96 -19.71
C ASP A 122 -5.85 -14.22 -19.17
N ASP A 123 -5.92 -15.28 -19.99
CA ASP A 123 -6.60 -16.51 -19.59
C ASP A 123 -5.93 -17.24 -18.42
N ALA A 124 -4.61 -17.10 -18.25
CA ALA A 124 -3.91 -17.71 -17.13
C ALA A 124 -4.20 -16.95 -15.84
N ALA A 125 -4.11 -15.62 -15.87
CA ALA A 125 -4.44 -14.73 -14.77
C ALA A 125 -5.91 -14.87 -14.35
N ARG A 126 -6.85 -15.01 -15.30
CA ARG A 126 -8.26 -15.28 -15.02
C ARG A 126 -8.46 -16.60 -14.27
N ARG A 127 -7.88 -17.70 -14.77
CA ARG A 127 -7.99 -19.02 -14.12
C ARG A 127 -7.44 -19.00 -12.70
N GLU A 128 -6.26 -18.42 -12.53
CA GLU A 128 -5.65 -18.28 -11.21
C GLU A 128 -6.53 -17.43 -10.28
N PHE A 129 -7.06 -16.31 -10.75
CA PHE A 129 -7.93 -15.47 -9.94
C PHE A 129 -9.22 -16.21 -9.54
N ASP A 130 -9.81 -17.01 -10.42
CA ASP A 130 -10.98 -17.83 -10.12
C ASP A 130 -10.69 -18.91 -9.06
N GLU A 131 -9.52 -19.54 -9.09
CA GLU A 131 -9.06 -20.48 -8.05
C GLU A 131 -8.92 -19.79 -6.69
N LEU A 132 -8.36 -18.56 -6.66
CA LEU A 132 -8.30 -17.76 -5.44
C LEU A 132 -9.72 -17.41 -4.96
N CYS A 133 -10.60 -16.98 -5.86
CA CYS A 133 -12.00 -16.65 -5.53
C CYS A 133 -12.74 -17.83 -4.90
N ALA A 134 -12.49 -19.07 -5.35
CA ALA A 134 -13.10 -20.26 -4.77
C ALA A 134 -12.75 -20.45 -3.28
N TYR A 135 -11.54 -20.07 -2.85
CA TYR A 135 -11.19 -20.05 -1.43
C TYR A 135 -11.97 -18.96 -0.67
N TRP A 136 -12.10 -17.77 -1.26
CA TRP A 136 -12.75 -16.62 -0.61
C TRP A 136 -14.27 -16.64 -0.66
N ASP A 137 -14.88 -17.57 -1.39
CA ASP A 137 -16.32 -17.74 -1.43
C ASP A 137 -16.88 -18.08 -0.05
N GLY A 138 -17.80 -17.23 0.43
CA GLY A 138 -18.34 -17.34 1.78
C GLY A 138 -17.39 -16.89 2.88
N ARG A 139 -16.24 -16.29 2.56
CA ARG A 139 -15.25 -15.77 3.54
C ARG A 139 -14.97 -14.28 3.40
N SER A 140 -15.31 -13.67 2.27
CA SER A 140 -15.09 -12.23 2.06
C SER A 140 -15.96 -11.38 2.99
N LEU A 141 -15.52 -10.15 3.27
CA LEU A 141 -16.29 -9.19 4.06
C LEU A 141 -17.69 -8.96 3.44
N ARG A 142 -17.76 -8.85 2.11
CA ARG A 142 -19.04 -8.81 1.39
C ARG A 142 -19.95 -9.98 1.74
N ASP A 143 -19.43 -11.20 1.71
CA ASP A 143 -20.23 -12.41 1.96
C ASP A 143 -20.65 -12.50 3.44
N ILE A 144 -19.83 -12.01 4.37
CA ILE A 144 -20.16 -11.95 5.80
C ILE A 144 -21.29 -10.95 6.04
N LEU A 145 -21.15 -9.73 5.51
CA LEU A 145 -22.15 -8.67 5.68
C LEU A 145 -23.48 -9.00 5.01
N SER A 146 -23.47 -9.61 3.84
CA SER A 146 -24.71 -9.99 3.15
C SER A 146 -25.52 -11.03 3.93
N ARG A 147 -24.85 -11.92 4.69
CA ARG A 147 -25.49 -12.91 5.57
C ARG A 147 -26.13 -12.30 6.80
N SER A 148 -25.55 -11.24 7.38
CA SER A 148 -26.12 -10.53 8.53
C SER A 148 -27.31 -9.65 8.18
N MET A 149 -27.59 -9.41 6.89
CA MET A 149 -28.70 -8.57 6.44
C MET A 149 -30.01 -9.34 6.33
N THR A 150 -31.11 -8.66 6.66
CA THR A 150 -32.47 -9.12 6.38
C THR A 150 -32.74 -9.14 4.88
N GLU A 151 -33.75 -9.91 4.45
CA GLU A 151 -34.13 -9.99 3.02
C GLU A 151 -34.48 -8.60 2.45
N ASP A 152 -35.19 -7.79 3.23
CA ASP A 152 -35.53 -6.41 2.86
C ASP A 152 -34.31 -5.49 2.72
N MET A 153 -33.22 -5.73 3.46
CA MET A 153 -31.98 -4.96 3.32
C MET A 153 -31.15 -5.43 2.12
N ARG A 154 -31.16 -6.73 1.81
CA ARG A 154 -30.39 -7.31 0.70
C ARG A 154 -30.73 -6.70 -0.66
N ARG A 155 -31.99 -6.28 -0.87
CA ARG A 155 -32.40 -5.60 -2.12
C ARG A 155 -31.64 -4.29 -2.40
N TYR A 156 -31.13 -3.65 -1.35
CA TYR A 156 -30.31 -2.43 -1.41
C TYR A 156 -28.81 -2.74 -1.36
N PHE A 157 -28.43 -3.89 -0.79
CA PHE A 157 -27.05 -4.37 -0.77
C PHE A 157 -26.66 -5.03 -2.10
N ARG A 158 -26.62 -4.22 -3.15
CA ARG A 158 -26.18 -4.64 -4.49
C ARG A 158 -24.66 -4.73 -4.56
N TYR A 159 -24.13 -4.95 -5.75
CA TYR A 159 -22.72 -5.18 -6.04
C TYR A 159 -21.72 -4.23 -5.34
N GLU A 160 -22.12 -2.98 -5.10
CA GLU A 160 -21.33 -1.93 -4.43
C GLU A 160 -21.77 -1.65 -3.00
N GLY A 161 -22.79 -2.34 -2.51
CA GLY A 161 -23.32 -2.18 -1.16
C GLY A 161 -22.24 -2.38 -0.11
N THR A 162 -21.33 -3.33 -0.31
CA THR A 162 -20.19 -3.55 0.59
C THR A 162 -19.24 -2.34 0.62
N ILE A 163 -19.05 -1.66 -0.51
CA ILE A 163 -18.17 -0.49 -0.56
C ILE A 163 -18.86 0.72 0.06
N LEU A 164 -20.09 1.01 -0.35
CA LEU A 164 -20.85 2.20 0.06
C LEU A 164 -21.39 2.14 1.50
N TRP A 165 -21.69 0.95 2.04
CA TRP A 165 -22.32 0.80 3.36
C TRP A 165 -21.33 0.39 4.47
N SER A 166 -20.15 -0.12 4.12
CA SER A 166 -19.23 -0.72 5.09
C SER A 166 -17.74 -0.47 4.83
N LEU A 167 -17.36 0.11 3.69
CA LEU A 167 -15.96 0.38 3.34
C LEU A 167 -15.76 1.81 2.82
N LEU A 168 -16.61 2.76 3.22
CA LEU A 168 -16.22 4.17 3.13
C LEU A 168 -15.06 4.36 4.10
N SER A 169 -13.86 4.11 3.57
CA SER A 169 -12.52 4.42 4.06
C SER A 169 -12.53 5.06 5.44
N GLU A 170 -12.18 4.31 6.48
CA GLU A 170 -11.73 4.94 7.71
C GLU A 170 -10.46 5.71 7.35
N GLY A 171 -10.59 7.02 7.19
CA GLY A 171 -9.45 7.91 7.05
C GLY A 171 -8.77 7.97 8.40
N PHE A 172 -7.58 7.38 8.51
CA PHE A 172 -6.73 7.51 9.67
C PHE A 172 -5.39 8.09 9.26
N VAL A 173 -4.73 8.74 10.20
CA VAL A 173 -3.39 9.28 10.02
C VAL A 173 -2.52 8.61 11.08
N PRO A 174 -1.50 7.82 10.69
CA PRO A 174 -0.53 7.30 11.64
C PRO A 174 0.07 8.43 12.47
N ASN A 175 0.37 8.16 13.74
CA ASN A 175 1.06 9.13 14.59
C ASN A 175 2.55 9.19 14.18
N TYR A 176 2.83 9.91 13.10
CA TYR A 176 4.17 10.07 12.53
C TYR A 176 5.16 10.73 13.51
N GLU A 177 4.68 11.58 14.41
CA GLU A 177 5.52 12.17 15.46
C GLU A 177 6.08 11.07 16.40
N LYS A 178 5.20 10.18 16.90
CA LYS A 178 5.63 9.04 17.72
C LYS A 178 6.53 8.09 16.92
N LEU A 179 6.17 7.81 15.66
CA LEU A 179 6.93 6.93 14.78
C LEU A 179 8.35 7.46 14.53
N PHE A 180 8.50 8.75 14.20
CA PHE A 180 9.81 9.36 13.95
C PHE A 180 10.64 9.45 15.23
N ARG A 181 10.02 9.69 16.38
CA ARG A 181 10.74 9.75 17.65
C ARG A 181 11.28 8.39 18.10
N MET A 182 10.53 7.31 17.88
CA MET A 182 10.83 6.00 18.47
C MET A 182 11.40 4.97 17.48
N GLY A 183 11.11 5.12 16.19
CA GLY A 183 11.22 4.02 15.22
C GLY A 183 10.27 2.87 15.55
N LEU A 184 10.12 1.92 14.63
CA LEU A 184 9.29 0.73 14.89
C LEU A 184 9.89 -0.15 15.99
N ARG A 185 11.23 -0.20 16.12
CA ARG A 185 11.91 -0.95 17.19
C ARG A 185 11.55 -0.42 18.58
N GLY A 186 11.38 0.89 18.73
CA GLY A 186 10.91 1.47 19.98
C GLY A 186 9.48 1.06 20.33
N ILE A 187 8.60 1.01 19.33
CA ILE A 187 7.19 0.61 19.51
C ILE A 187 7.07 -0.90 19.78
N ILE A 188 7.89 -1.72 19.12
CA ILE A 188 7.98 -3.16 19.38
C ILE A 188 8.35 -3.42 20.84
N ARG A 189 9.37 -2.73 21.37
CA ARG A 189 9.75 -2.86 22.80
C ARG A 189 8.61 -2.47 23.74
N GLU A 190 7.88 -1.40 23.44
CA GLU A 190 6.69 -1.01 24.23
C GLU A 190 5.60 -2.09 24.19
N ALA A 191 5.38 -2.73 23.05
CA ALA A 191 4.42 -3.83 22.91
C ALA A 191 4.87 -5.09 23.66
N GLU A 192 6.16 -5.43 23.62
CA GLU A 192 6.75 -6.55 24.37
C GLU A 192 6.68 -6.33 25.89
N GLU A 193 6.91 -5.11 26.36
CA GLU A 193 6.76 -4.74 27.78
C GLU A 193 5.31 -4.89 28.25
N LYS A 194 4.34 -4.41 27.45
CA LYS A 194 2.91 -4.59 27.74
C LYS A 194 2.51 -6.05 27.71
N LEU A 195 3.05 -6.82 26.78
CA LEU A 195 2.77 -8.25 26.67
C LEU A 195 3.22 -8.98 27.94
N ARG A 196 4.44 -8.72 28.42
CA ARG A 196 4.92 -9.28 29.70
C ARG A 196 4.01 -8.92 30.86
N ALA A 197 3.57 -7.66 30.95
CA ALA A 197 2.65 -7.22 32.02
C ALA A 197 1.28 -7.94 31.95
N VAL A 198 0.76 -8.19 30.74
CA VAL A 198 -0.48 -8.96 30.54
C VAL A 198 -0.30 -10.42 30.95
N GLU A 199 0.85 -11.02 30.65
CA GLU A 199 1.21 -12.38 31.05
C GLU A 199 1.39 -12.54 32.56
N ASP A 200 1.92 -11.52 33.24
CA ASP A 200 2.07 -11.51 34.69
C ASP A 200 0.74 -11.28 35.42
N HIS A 201 -0.12 -10.39 34.92
CA HIS A 201 -1.37 -10.01 35.59
C HIS A 201 -2.55 -10.94 35.29
N VAL A 202 -2.63 -11.49 34.07
CA VAL A 202 -3.72 -12.35 33.58
C VAL A 202 -5.12 -11.71 33.75
N PRO A 203 -5.43 -10.60 33.02
CA PRO A 203 -6.73 -9.94 33.09
C PRO A 203 -7.86 -10.81 32.48
N ILE A 204 -9.11 -10.38 32.67
CA ILE A 204 -10.29 -11.13 32.18
C ILE A 204 -10.30 -11.33 30.66
N ASP A 205 -9.75 -10.37 29.92
CA ASP A 205 -9.58 -10.32 28.47
C ASP A 205 -8.16 -10.72 28.04
N TYR A 206 -7.46 -11.51 28.87
CA TYR A 206 -6.07 -11.95 28.67
C TYR A 206 -5.75 -12.36 27.23
N PHE A 207 -6.56 -13.26 26.66
CA PHE A 207 -6.32 -13.77 25.32
C PHE A 207 -6.47 -12.69 24.24
N GLU A 208 -7.40 -11.76 24.40
CA GLU A 208 -7.60 -10.68 23.43
C GLU A 208 -6.42 -9.71 23.46
N GLN A 209 -6.02 -9.26 24.64
CA GLN A 209 -4.86 -8.38 24.81
C GLN A 209 -3.57 -9.03 24.31
N LYS A 210 -3.33 -10.29 24.70
CA LYS A 210 -2.15 -11.06 24.26
C LYS A 210 -2.10 -11.21 22.75
N ASN A 211 -3.21 -11.64 22.13
CA ASN A 211 -3.25 -11.86 20.69
C ASN A 211 -3.11 -10.54 19.91
N PHE A 212 -3.68 -9.44 20.41
CA PHE A 212 -3.49 -8.12 19.82
C PHE A 212 -2.04 -7.65 19.91
N LEU A 213 -1.39 -7.77 21.07
CA LEU A 213 0.01 -7.36 21.23
C LEU A 213 0.97 -8.21 20.38
N HIS A 214 0.74 -9.53 20.28
CA HIS A 214 1.46 -10.38 19.34
C HIS A 214 1.26 -9.93 17.88
N ALA A 215 0.02 -9.62 17.48
CA ALA A 215 -0.27 -9.12 16.14
C ALA A 215 0.45 -7.80 15.84
N VAL A 216 0.51 -6.88 16.81
CA VAL A 216 1.27 -5.62 16.71
C VAL A 216 2.76 -5.92 16.48
N ILE A 217 3.36 -6.79 17.27
CA ILE A 217 4.79 -7.14 17.12
C ILE A 217 5.06 -7.74 15.73
N ILE A 218 4.25 -8.70 15.28
CA ILE A 218 4.38 -9.34 13.97
C ILE A 218 4.31 -8.31 12.84
N THR A 219 3.32 -7.42 12.86
CA THR A 219 3.13 -6.42 11.79
C THR A 219 4.25 -5.38 11.73
N LEU A 220 4.76 -4.95 12.88
CA LEU A 220 5.88 -4.01 12.94
C LEU A 220 7.19 -4.66 12.48
N GLU A 221 7.45 -5.91 12.84
CA GLU A 221 8.60 -6.68 12.34
C GLU A 221 8.52 -6.92 10.83
N ALA A 222 7.31 -7.15 10.30
CA ALA A 222 7.07 -7.28 8.87
C ALA A 222 7.44 -5.99 8.11
N ALA A 223 7.05 -4.82 8.65
CA ALA A 223 7.39 -3.52 8.05
C ALA A 223 8.90 -3.26 8.06
N VAL A 224 9.61 -3.65 9.13
CA VAL A 224 11.08 -3.59 9.19
C VAL A 224 11.70 -4.53 8.14
N ALA A 225 11.20 -5.76 8.04
CA ALA A 225 11.67 -6.73 7.05
C ALA A 225 11.45 -6.23 5.62
N PHE A 226 10.31 -5.59 5.34
CA PHE A 226 9.99 -5.01 4.04
C PHE A 226 11.03 -3.97 3.61
N SER A 227 11.37 -3.04 4.50
CA SER A 227 12.41 -2.04 4.24
C SER A 227 13.78 -2.70 3.99
N GLY A 228 14.14 -3.71 4.78
CA GLY A 228 15.37 -4.48 4.60
C GLY A 228 15.48 -5.15 3.22
N ARG A 229 14.34 -5.53 2.60
CA ARG A 229 14.32 -6.07 1.24
C ARG A 229 14.67 -5.00 0.19
N PHE A 230 14.21 -3.77 0.35
CA PHE A 230 14.62 -2.66 -0.51
C PHE A 230 16.09 -2.29 -0.31
N ALA A 231 16.58 -2.30 0.93
CA ALA A 231 18.01 -2.12 1.19
C ALA A 231 18.86 -3.14 0.43
N ALA A 232 18.53 -4.44 0.57
CA ALA A 232 19.23 -5.51 -0.11
C ALA A 232 19.18 -5.36 -1.65
N LYS A 233 18.01 -5.00 -2.20
CA LYS A 233 17.81 -4.74 -3.63
C LYS A 233 18.65 -3.56 -4.13
N ALA A 234 18.65 -2.46 -3.38
CA ALA A 234 19.43 -1.25 -3.69
C ALA A 234 20.94 -1.55 -3.66
N ARG A 235 21.43 -2.28 -2.65
CA ARG A 235 22.84 -2.75 -2.60
C ARG A 235 23.19 -3.64 -3.79
N GLN A 236 22.30 -4.56 -4.17
CA GLN A 236 22.50 -5.43 -5.33
C GLN A 236 22.64 -4.60 -6.61
N MET A 237 21.73 -3.65 -6.83
CA MET A 237 21.74 -2.77 -8.00
C MET A 237 22.97 -1.87 -8.01
N ALA A 238 23.35 -1.28 -6.87
CA ALA A 238 24.54 -0.43 -6.74
C ALA A 238 25.83 -1.15 -7.17
N ARG A 239 25.98 -2.45 -6.81
CA ARG A 239 27.15 -3.26 -7.19
C ARG A 239 27.25 -3.50 -8.70
N ALA A 240 26.11 -3.55 -9.38
CA ALA A 240 26.04 -3.76 -10.84
C ALA A 240 26.05 -2.45 -11.63
N GLU A 241 25.84 -1.31 -10.96
CA GLU A 241 25.72 0.00 -11.58
C GLU A 241 27.09 0.55 -12.04
N LYS A 242 27.12 1.05 -13.27
CA LYS A 242 28.32 1.62 -13.91
C LYS A 242 28.37 3.13 -13.75
N ASP A 243 27.22 3.81 -13.73
CA ASP A 243 27.19 5.25 -13.51
C ASP A 243 27.49 5.56 -12.03
N PRO A 244 28.60 6.22 -11.69
CA PRO A 244 28.95 6.55 -10.31
C PRO A 244 27.88 7.41 -9.61
N VAL A 245 27.13 8.22 -10.36
CA VAL A 245 26.05 9.04 -9.79
C VAL A 245 24.91 8.14 -9.35
N ARG A 246 24.38 7.31 -10.26
CA ARG A 246 23.30 6.37 -9.93
C ARG A 246 23.71 5.37 -8.85
N ARG A 247 24.97 4.91 -8.85
CA ARG A 247 25.49 4.05 -7.78
C ARG A 247 25.41 4.72 -6.42
N GLY A 248 25.87 5.97 -6.30
CA GLY A 248 25.77 6.73 -5.06
C GLY A 248 24.32 6.95 -4.59
N GLN A 249 23.38 7.14 -5.52
CA GLN A 249 21.95 7.20 -5.19
C GLN A 249 21.45 5.87 -4.61
N LEU A 250 21.76 4.75 -5.25
CA LEU A 250 21.38 3.41 -4.78
C LEU A 250 22.00 3.07 -3.43
N GLU A 251 23.24 3.50 -3.18
CA GLU A 251 23.88 3.37 -1.86
C GLU A 251 23.15 4.18 -0.79
N SER A 252 22.75 5.42 -1.11
CA SER A 252 21.94 6.27 -0.21
C SER A 252 20.56 5.67 0.09
N ILE A 253 19.89 5.10 -0.91
CA ILE A 253 18.62 4.36 -0.74
C ILE A 253 18.81 3.19 0.21
N ALA A 254 19.89 2.42 0.01
CA ALA A 254 20.18 1.27 0.86
C ALA A 254 20.39 1.68 2.31
N GLU A 255 21.20 2.73 2.55
CA GLU A 255 21.46 3.25 3.89
C GLU A 255 20.18 3.78 4.57
N ALA A 256 19.32 4.47 3.81
CA ALA A 256 18.04 4.92 4.33
C ALA A 256 17.15 3.74 4.74
N CYS A 257 16.99 2.73 3.88
CA CYS A 257 16.15 1.55 4.15
C CYS A 257 16.74 0.62 5.22
N GLU A 258 18.07 0.61 5.41
CA GLU A 258 18.73 -0.10 6.52
C GLU A 258 18.40 0.55 7.88
N ARG A 259 18.18 1.88 7.88
CA ARG A 259 17.86 2.65 9.09
C ARG A 259 16.35 2.67 9.37
N VAL A 260 15.55 3.15 8.42
CA VAL A 260 14.11 3.39 8.60
C VAL A 260 13.27 2.27 7.96
N PRO A 261 12.08 1.93 8.48
CA PRO A 261 11.40 2.54 9.62
C PRO A 261 11.80 1.92 10.98
N ALA A 262 12.76 0.99 10.99
CA ALA A 262 13.19 0.30 12.22
C ALA A 262 13.60 1.28 13.32
N GLU A 263 14.38 2.28 12.96
CA GLU A 263 14.94 3.28 13.86
C GLU A 263 14.49 4.70 13.49
N PRO A 264 14.61 5.68 14.41
CA PRO A 264 14.35 7.09 14.12
C PRO A 264 15.12 7.62 12.91
N PRO A 265 14.48 8.40 12.01
CA PRO A 265 15.16 9.07 10.90
C PRO A 265 16.10 10.16 11.42
N ARG A 266 17.20 10.39 10.71
CA ARG A 266 18.25 11.37 11.05
C ARG A 266 18.42 12.44 9.99
N THR A 267 18.00 12.14 8.76
CA THR A 267 18.11 13.02 7.59
C THR A 267 16.74 13.20 6.94
N LEU A 268 16.61 14.18 6.05
CA LEU A 268 15.40 14.42 5.28
C LEU A 268 15.07 13.21 4.40
N HIS A 269 16.08 12.60 3.77
CA HIS A 269 15.90 11.39 2.96
C HIS A 269 15.33 10.24 3.80
N GLU A 270 15.91 9.97 4.98
CA GLU A 270 15.40 8.95 5.90
C GLU A 270 13.96 9.27 6.36
N ALA A 271 13.64 10.53 6.65
CA ALA A 271 12.30 10.92 7.10
C ALA A 271 11.23 10.73 6.00
N ILE A 272 11.53 11.13 4.76
CA ILE A 272 10.62 10.94 3.61
C ILE A 272 10.47 9.44 3.32
N GLN A 273 11.57 8.68 3.32
CA GLN A 273 11.56 7.23 3.10
C GLN A 273 10.77 6.49 4.19
N PHE A 274 10.91 6.88 5.47
CA PHE A 274 10.14 6.34 6.59
C PHE A 274 8.65 6.60 6.34
N PHE A 275 8.29 7.87 6.13
CA PHE A 275 6.91 8.26 5.88
C PHE A 275 6.31 7.43 4.75
N TRP A 276 7.00 7.33 3.61
CA TRP A 276 6.52 6.58 2.45
C TRP A 276 6.31 5.10 2.74
N LEU A 277 7.24 4.44 3.44
CA LEU A 277 7.10 3.01 3.78
C LEU A 277 5.89 2.76 4.67
N ILE A 278 5.65 3.59 5.68
CA ILE A 278 4.45 3.47 6.51
C ILE A 278 3.20 3.76 5.68
N HIS A 279 3.21 4.83 4.89
CA HIS A 279 2.07 5.22 4.05
C HIS A 279 1.68 4.11 3.09
N VAL A 280 2.62 3.55 2.32
CA VAL A 280 2.33 2.49 1.35
C VAL A 280 1.86 1.21 2.03
N ILE A 281 2.46 0.82 3.17
CA ILE A 281 2.03 -0.37 3.92
C ILE A 281 0.59 -0.20 4.41
N THR A 282 0.26 0.92 5.05
CA THR A 282 -1.05 1.06 5.71
C THR A 282 -2.16 1.48 4.74
N HIS A 283 -1.86 2.28 3.72
CA HIS A 283 -2.87 2.85 2.81
C HIS A 283 -3.02 2.11 1.49
N GLN A 284 -2.03 1.32 1.07
CA GLN A 284 -2.02 0.66 -0.25
C GLN A 284 -1.85 -0.87 -0.20
N ILE A 285 -1.20 -1.41 0.83
CA ILE A 285 -0.96 -2.87 0.96
C ILE A 285 -1.93 -3.53 1.94
N GLU A 286 -1.99 -3.08 3.18
CA GLU A 286 -2.81 -3.74 4.22
C GLU A 286 -4.29 -3.43 4.05
N PHE A 287 -4.60 -2.17 3.79
CA PHE A 287 -5.94 -1.64 3.64
C PHE A 287 -5.98 -0.57 2.56
N ILE A 288 -7.18 -0.23 2.08
CA ILE A 288 -7.39 0.92 1.20
C ILE A 288 -7.81 2.09 2.07
N ALA A 289 -6.92 3.06 2.22
CA ALA A 289 -7.25 4.34 2.81
C ALA A 289 -7.20 5.44 1.77
N ILE A 290 -8.08 6.43 1.94
CA ILE A 290 -8.23 7.59 1.06
C ILE A 290 -7.60 8.78 1.77
N GLY A 291 -6.82 9.58 1.03
CA GLY A 291 -6.11 10.72 1.61
C GLY A 291 -4.73 10.38 2.16
N ILE A 292 -3.97 11.44 2.46
CA ILE A 292 -2.72 11.35 3.23
C ILE A 292 -2.99 11.84 4.67
N GLY A 293 -3.72 12.95 4.81
CA GLY A 293 -4.12 13.52 6.09
C GLY A 293 -2.97 14.03 6.97
N ALA A 294 -1.73 14.07 6.45
CA ALA A 294 -0.54 14.50 7.17
C ALA A 294 -0.04 15.88 6.69
N ARG A 295 0.46 16.68 7.65
CA ARG A 295 1.17 17.95 7.40
C ARG A 295 2.63 17.66 7.08
N LEU A 296 2.94 17.38 5.81
CA LEU A 296 4.31 17.01 5.41
C LEU A 296 5.30 18.17 5.61
N ASP A 297 4.84 19.42 5.51
CA ASP A 297 5.64 20.59 5.84
C ASP A 297 6.09 20.56 7.31
N VAL A 298 5.19 20.27 8.26
CA VAL A 298 5.53 20.18 9.68
C VAL A 298 6.39 18.95 9.97
N LEU A 299 6.06 17.80 9.37
CA LEU A 299 6.78 16.54 9.62
C LEU A 299 8.22 16.58 9.10
N PHE A 300 8.46 17.19 7.94
CA PHE A 300 9.76 17.16 7.27
C PHE A 300 10.63 18.39 7.56
N ASN A 301 10.05 19.54 7.93
CA ASN A 301 10.82 20.78 8.12
C ASN A 301 11.99 20.65 9.11
N PRO A 302 11.86 19.99 10.27
CA PRO A 302 12.99 19.83 11.20
C PRO A 302 14.19 19.12 10.56
N PHE A 303 13.96 18.14 9.69
CA PHE A 303 15.01 17.42 8.98
C PHE A 303 15.59 18.25 7.82
N TYR A 304 14.73 18.95 7.09
CA TYR A 304 15.13 19.84 5.99
C TYR A 304 16.05 20.96 6.48
N GLU A 305 15.66 21.69 7.54
CA GLU A 305 16.48 22.77 8.10
C GLU A 305 17.81 22.26 8.65
N ALA A 306 17.80 21.12 9.35
CA ALA A 306 19.00 20.52 9.91
C ALA A 306 19.98 20.06 8.82
N ASP A 307 19.49 19.43 7.76
CA ASP A 307 20.31 18.95 6.65
C ASP A 307 20.86 20.09 5.79
N LEU A 308 20.07 21.13 5.54
CA LEU A 308 20.54 22.35 4.87
C LEU A 308 21.65 23.03 5.68
N LYS A 309 21.43 23.24 6.99
CA LYS A 309 22.42 23.89 7.86
C LYS A 309 23.73 23.08 7.95
N ALA A 310 23.62 21.75 7.92
CA ALA A 310 24.78 20.85 7.95
C ALA A 310 25.45 20.66 6.58
N GLY A 311 24.89 21.24 5.50
CA GLY A 311 25.39 21.06 4.13
C GLY A 311 25.24 19.62 3.60
N ARG A 312 24.36 18.81 4.20
CA ARG A 312 24.09 17.42 3.76
C ARG A 312 23.22 17.36 2.51
N ILE A 313 22.39 18.37 2.31
CA ILE A 313 21.49 18.48 1.16
C ILE A 313 21.49 19.90 0.64
N THR A 314 21.20 20.06 -0.65
CA THR A 314 20.86 21.36 -1.25
C THR A 314 19.35 21.51 -1.34
N ARG A 315 18.87 22.74 -1.60
CA ARG A 315 17.44 22.98 -1.83
C ARG A 315 16.93 22.18 -3.04
N GLU A 316 17.75 22.07 -4.08
CA GLU A 316 17.44 21.31 -5.30
C GLU A 316 17.38 19.81 -5.01
N GLY A 317 18.29 19.27 -4.19
CA GLY A 317 18.25 17.87 -3.77
C GLY A 317 17.03 17.55 -2.91
N ALA A 318 16.64 18.46 -2.00
CA ALA A 318 15.42 18.31 -1.22
C ALA A 318 14.16 18.31 -2.10
N LEU A 319 14.13 19.19 -3.12
CA LEU A 319 13.05 19.22 -4.11
C LEU A 319 12.97 17.89 -4.88
N GLU A 320 14.09 17.33 -5.31
CA GLU A 320 14.14 16.05 -6.04
C GLU A 320 13.55 14.89 -5.22
N LEU A 321 13.82 14.83 -3.91
CA LEU A 321 13.24 13.83 -3.02
C LEU A 321 11.71 13.98 -2.90
N LEU A 322 11.21 15.21 -2.82
CA LEU A 322 9.78 15.48 -2.79
C LEU A 322 9.12 15.17 -4.13
N GLU A 323 9.72 15.57 -5.25
CA GLU A 323 9.21 15.23 -6.59
C GLU A 323 9.07 13.71 -6.77
N ASP A 324 10.06 12.94 -6.31
CA ASP A 324 10.01 11.47 -6.34
C ASP A 324 8.92 10.89 -5.44
N LEU A 325 8.71 11.46 -4.25
CA LEU A 325 7.58 11.10 -3.38
C LEU A 325 6.23 11.34 -4.09
N TRP A 326 6.10 12.42 -4.85
CA TRP A 326 4.88 12.70 -5.62
C TRP A 326 4.67 11.71 -6.76
N VAL A 327 5.74 11.32 -7.46
CA VAL A 327 5.69 10.23 -8.46
C VAL A 327 5.19 8.94 -7.82
N ASN A 328 5.63 8.62 -6.60
CA ASN A 328 5.13 7.46 -5.85
C ASN A 328 3.65 7.57 -5.49
N PHE A 329 3.18 8.75 -5.06
CA PHE A 329 1.75 8.97 -4.78
C PHE A 329 0.89 8.77 -6.02
N GLU A 330 1.26 9.38 -7.16
CA GLU A 330 0.56 9.27 -8.43
C GLU A 330 0.68 7.86 -9.05
N GLY A 331 1.78 7.18 -8.75
CA GLY A 331 1.99 5.78 -9.10
C GLY A 331 1.07 4.82 -8.34
N CYS A 332 0.40 5.25 -7.27
CA CYS A 332 -0.57 4.41 -6.57
C CYS A 332 -1.98 4.56 -7.15
N SER A 333 -2.62 3.43 -7.40
CA SER A 333 -4.01 3.35 -7.87
C SER A 333 -4.61 2.01 -7.46
N GLN A 334 -5.92 1.98 -7.33
CA GLN A 334 -6.66 0.79 -6.91
C GLN A 334 -7.70 0.40 -7.94
N MET A 335 -8.07 -0.88 -7.99
CA MET A 335 -9.15 -1.31 -8.86
C MET A 335 -10.52 -1.04 -8.22
N TYR A 336 -11.28 -0.12 -8.81
CA TYR A 336 -12.71 0.05 -8.51
C TYR A 336 -13.58 -0.82 -9.43
N SER A 337 -14.79 -1.12 -8.98
CA SER A 337 -15.83 -1.63 -9.85
C SER A 337 -16.26 -0.57 -10.89
N PRO A 338 -16.86 -0.96 -12.03
CA PRO A 338 -17.34 -0.02 -13.04
C PRO A 338 -18.35 0.98 -12.48
N THR A 339 -19.23 0.54 -11.58
CA THR A 339 -20.21 1.41 -10.93
C THR A 339 -19.53 2.41 -10.00
N MET A 340 -18.55 1.99 -9.20
CA MET A 340 -17.76 2.92 -8.38
C MET A 340 -16.90 3.86 -9.21
N SER A 341 -16.36 3.42 -10.34
CA SER A 341 -15.63 4.29 -11.28
C SER A 341 -16.53 5.35 -11.92
N GLY A 342 -17.85 5.09 -11.97
CA GLY A 342 -18.88 6.05 -12.37
C GLY A 342 -19.15 7.15 -11.33
N VAL A 343 -18.84 6.89 -10.06
CA VAL A 343 -18.98 7.84 -8.93
C VAL A 343 -17.66 8.54 -8.64
N TYR A 344 -16.58 7.77 -8.51
CA TYR A 344 -15.20 8.20 -8.34
C TYR A 344 -14.46 7.97 -9.66
N GLY A 345 -14.49 8.96 -10.54
CA GLY A 345 -13.70 8.91 -11.78
C GLY A 345 -12.21 8.74 -11.48
N GLY A 346 -11.46 8.07 -12.36
CA GLY A 346 -9.99 8.16 -12.38
C GLY A 346 -9.21 7.16 -11.52
N GLY A 347 -9.83 6.34 -10.65
CA GLY A 347 -9.05 5.46 -9.77
C GLY A 347 -8.33 6.20 -8.64
N HIS A 348 -8.73 7.44 -8.38
CA HIS A 348 -8.01 8.34 -7.48
C HIS A 348 -8.11 7.89 -6.01
N LEU A 349 -6.98 7.98 -5.31
CA LEU A 349 -6.87 7.73 -3.88
C LEU A 349 -7.13 9.00 -3.03
N LEU A 350 -7.51 10.11 -3.69
CA LEU A 350 -7.74 11.44 -3.11
C LEU A 350 -6.66 11.86 -2.10
N GLN A 351 -5.40 11.57 -2.42
CA GLN A 351 -4.24 11.82 -1.57
C GLN A 351 -4.00 13.32 -1.38
N SER A 352 -4.76 13.93 -0.47
CA SER A 352 -4.72 15.35 -0.16
C SER A 352 -3.61 15.68 0.83
N LEU A 353 -2.92 16.80 0.58
CA LEU A 353 -1.85 17.33 1.40
C LEU A 353 -2.18 18.76 1.82
N VAL A 354 -1.88 19.08 3.08
CA VAL A 354 -2.08 20.41 3.66
C VAL A 354 -0.71 21.01 3.99
N ILE A 355 -0.51 22.29 3.64
CA ILE A 355 0.66 23.10 4.02
C ILE A 355 0.22 24.38 4.72
N GLY A 356 1.05 24.90 5.62
CA GLY A 356 0.79 26.13 6.36
C GLY A 356 -0.39 26.03 7.34
N GLY A 357 -0.77 27.17 7.93
CA GLY A 357 -1.79 27.24 8.97
C GLY A 357 -1.25 27.10 10.37
#